data_AF-A0A852LB99-F1
#
_entry.id   AF-A0A852LB99-F1
#
_cell.length_a   1.000
_cell.length_b   1.000
_cell.length_c   1.000
_cell.angle_alpha   90.00
_cell.angle_beta   90.00
_cell.angle_gamma   90.00
#
_symmetry.space_group_name_H-M   'P 1'
#
loop_
_entity.id
_entity.type
_entity.pdbx_description
1 polymer ?
#
loop_
_entity_poly.entity_id
_entity_poly.type
_entity_poly.pdbx_seq_one_letter_code
_entity_poly.pdbx_strand_id
1 'polypeptide(L)'
;MIKLFSLKQQKKEEESAGGTKGTSKKASAAQLRVQKGGGGAGNRPPPHSPPPQFLPQGFYKGGKFVFSFKVGQGYPHDPPKVKCETMVYHPNIDLEGNVCLNILRWLP
;
A
#
# COMPACT_ATOMS: atom_id res chain seq x y z
N MET A 1 -35.50 -6.75 5.80
CA MET A 1 -35.35 -7.98 5.00
C MET A 1 -34.20 -7.97 3.98
N ILE A 2 -33.40 -6.89 3.84
CA ILE A 2 -32.33 -6.79 2.81
C ILE A 2 -30.99 -7.41 3.27
N LYS A 3 -30.65 -7.31 4.57
CA LYS A 3 -29.37 -7.80 5.12
C LYS A 3 -29.20 -9.32 5.02
N LEU A 4 -30.30 -10.09 5.03
CA LEU A 4 -30.25 -11.55 5.02
C LEU A 4 -29.90 -12.14 3.65
N PHE A 5 -30.28 -11.46 2.56
CA PHE A 5 -29.90 -11.85 1.20
C PHE A 5 -28.43 -11.53 0.90
N SER A 6 -27.90 -10.41 1.41
CA SER A 6 -26.50 -10.02 1.22
C SER A 6 -25.51 -10.95 1.92
N LEU A 7 -25.82 -11.38 3.15
CA LEU A 7 -24.97 -12.32 3.91
C LEU A 7 -24.93 -13.71 3.25
N LYS A 8 -26.04 -14.14 2.63
CA LYS A 8 -26.12 -15.45 1.96
C LYS A 8 -25.40 -15.46 0.59
N GLN A 9 -25.27 -14.32 -0.07
CA GLN A 9 -24.43 -14.17 -1.27
C GLN A 9 -22.94 -14.11 -0.88
N GLN A 10 -22.57 -13.36 0.15
CA GLN A 10 -21.19 -13.28 0.65
C GLN A 10 -20.66 -14.62 1.17
N LYS A 11 -21.49 -15.40 1.87
CA LYS A 11 -21.11 -16.74 2.36
C LYS A 11 -20.93 -17.78 1.23
N LYS A 12 -21.64 -17.60 0.09
CA LYS A 12 -21.50 -18.46 -1.10
C LYS A 12 -20.24 -18.12 -1.92
N GLU A 13 -19.76 -16.88 -1.82
CA GLU A 13 -18.53 -16.41 -2.47
C GLU A 13 -17.26 -16.82 -1.69
N GLU A 14 -17.34 -17.00 -0.37
CA GLU A 14 -16.23 -17.55 0.45
C GLU A 14 -15.98 -19.05 0.20
N GLU A 15 -17.05 -19.86 0.02
CA GLU A 15 -16.92 -21.32 -0.13
C GLU A 15 -16.41 -21.75 -1.52
N SER A 16 -16.50 -20.86 -2.52
CA SER A 16 -16.03 -21.12 -3.90
C SER A 16 -14.58 -20.69 -4.16
N ALA A 17 -13.89 -20.14 -3.16
CA ALA A 17 -12.47 -19.76 -3.25
C ALA A 17 -11.48 -20.92 -2.97
N GLY A 18 -11.97 -22.13 -2.70
CA GLY A 18 -11.18 -23.34 -2.42
C GLY A 18 -10.83 -24.22 -3.65
N GLY A 19 -11.07 -23.75 -4.87
CA GLY A 19 -10.85 -24.54 -6.08
C GLY A 19 -9.87 -23.87 -7.06
N THR A 20 -8.72 -24.49 -7.30
CA THR A 20 -7.80 -24.16 -8.39
C THR A 20 -8.51 -24.29 -9.73
N LYS A 21 -8.87 -23.17 -10.39
CA LYS A 21 -9.09 -23.09 -11.85
C LYS A 21 -9.09 -21.63 -12.32
N GLY A 22 -8.26 -21.33 -13.32
CA GLY A 22 -8.02 -19.99 -13.84
C GLY A 22 -9.29 -19.34 -14.40
N THR A 23 -9.64 -18.20 -13.84
CA THR A 23 -10.59 -17.22 -14.38
C THR A 23 -10.12 -15.86 -13.90
N SER A 24 -10.07 -14.85 -14.77
CA SER A 24 -9.56 -13.53 -14.43
C SER A 24 -10.38 -12.93 -13.28
N LYS A 25 -9.87 -12.99 -12.05
CA LYS A 25 -10.47 -12.30 -10.92
C LYS A 25 -10.49 -10.80 -11.26
N LYS A 26 -11.69 -10.21 -11.34
CA LYS A 26 -11.85 -8.77 -11.54
C LYS A 26 -11.00 -8.06 -10.49
N ALA A 27 -10.15 -7.14 -10.92
CA ALA A 27 -9.28 -6.41 -10.01
C ALA A 27 -10.11 -5.59 -9.03
N SER A 28 -9.74 -5.62 -7.75
CA SER A 28 -10.37 -4.80 -6.71
C SER A 28 -10.22 -3.30 -7.03
N ALA A 29 -11.16 -2.47 -6.57
CA ALA A 29 -11.08 -1.01 -6.70
C ALA A 29 -9.76 -0.45 -6.13
N ALA A 30 -9.28 -1.00 -5.00
CA ALA A 30 -7.98 -0.65 -4.44
C ALA A 30 -6.84 -0.97 -5.42
N GLN A 31 -6.86 -2.17 -6.02
CA GLN A 31 -5.85 -2.60 -6.99
C GLN A 31 -5.84 -1.69 -8.23
N LEU A 32 -7.02 -1.33 -8.76
CA LEU A 32 -7.15 -0.43 -9.90
C LEU A 32 -6.64 0.98 -9.58
N ARG A 33 -6.90 1.49 -8.37
CA ARG A 33 -6.40 2.80 -7.93
C ARG A 33 -4.88 2.80 -7.72
N VAL A 34 -4.33 1.75 -7.13
CA VAL A 34 -2.86 1.59 -6.99
C VAL A 34 -2.19 1.52 -8.36
N GLN A 35 -2.73 0.73 -9.29
CA GLN A 35 -2.19 0.63 -10.65
C GLN A 35 -2.25 1.97 -11.39
N LYS A 36 -3.31 2.75 -11.20
CA LYS A 36 -3.43 4.10 -11.77
C LYS A 36 -2.46 5.09 -11.13
N GLY A 37 -2.21 4.98 -9.82
CA GLY A 37 -1.25 5.83 -9.09
C GLY A 37 0.21 5.46 -9.32
N GLY A 38 0.52 4.19 -9.59
CA GLY A 38 1.88 3.64 -9.81
C GLY A 38 2.54 4.04 -11.13
N GLY A 39 1.99 5.03 -11.84
CA GLY A 39 2.54 5.56 -13.08
C GLY A 39 1.82 5.02 -14.32
N GLY A 40 1.04 5.90 -14.95
CA GLY A 40 0.97 5.86 -16.41
C GLY A 40 2.38 5.96 -16.98
N ALA A 41 2.62 5.34 -18.13
CA ALA A 41 3.90 5.22 -18.81
C ALA A 41 4.49 6.56 -19.32
N GLY A 42 4.47 7.63 -18.52
CA GLY A 42 4.83 8.99 -18.91
C GLY A 42 6.19 9.48 -18.39
N ASN A 43 6.87 8.75 -17.50
CA ASN A 43 8.19 9.13 -17.00
C ASN A 43 8.99 7.89 -16.53
N ARG A 44 9.27 6.97 -17.45
CA ARG A 44 10.27 5.92 -17.15
C ARG A 44 11.64 6.60 -17.22
N PRO A 45 12.41 6.67 -16.12
CA PRO A 45 13.77 7.21 -16.17
C PRO A 45 14.59 6.37 -17.16
N PRO A 46 15.50 6.98 -17.94
CA PRO A 46 16.30 6.27 -18.94
C PRO A 46 17.04 5.07 -18.31
N PRO A 47 17.33 4.01 -19.09
CA PRO A 47 17.84 2.73 -18.58
C PRO A 47 19.17 2.81 -17.80
N HIS A 48 19.86 3.96 -17.82
CA HIS A 48 21.12 4.22 -17.12
C HIS A 48 21.04 5.27 -16.01
N SER A 49 19.89 5.88 -15.75
CA SER A 49 19.77 6.73 -14.57
C SER A 49 19.64 5.85 -13.32
N PRO A 50 20.45 6.09 -12.27
CA PRO A 50 20.19 5.46 -10.98
C PRO A 50 18.75 5.78 -10.57
N PRO A 51 18.04 4.85 -9.90
CA PRO A 51 16.71 5.14 -9.38
C PRO A 51 16.78 6.45 -8.57
N PRO A 52 15.78 7.33 -8.63
CA PRO A 52 15.81 8.58 -7.88
C PRO A 52 16.05 8.27 -6.40
N GLN A 53 17.29 8.52 -5.95
CA GLN A 53 17.68 8.31 -4.57
C GLN A 53 17.33 9.62 -3.87
N PHE A 54 16.21 9.62 -3.15
CA PHE A 54 15.91 10.67 -2.20
C PHE A 54 16.89 10.51 -1.03
N LEU A 55 18.11 11.01 -1.24
CA LEU A 55 19.13 10.95 -0.22
C LEU A 55 18.75 11.96 0.88
N PRO A 56 18.65 11.50 2.13
CA PRO A 56 18.38 12.38 3.25
C PRO A 56 19.46 13.46 3.35
N GLN A 57 19.05 14.66 3.76
CA GLN A 57 19.94 15.77 4.11
C GLN A 57 19.92 15.98 5.64
N GLY A 58 20.84 16.79 6.17
CA GLY A 58 20.92 17.06 7.61
C GLY A 58 21.41 15.87 8.43
N PHE A 59 20.83 15.65 9.62
CA PHE A 59 21.29 14.63 10.60
C PHE A 59 21.30 13.19 10.06
N TYR A 60 20.49 12.90 9.05
CA TYR A 60 20.39 11.57 8.45
C TYR A 60 21.18 11.45 7.14
N LYS A 61 22.03 12.43 6.80
CA LYS A 61 22.78 12.44 5.54
C LYS A 61 23.58 11.16 5.33
N GLY A 62 23.45 10.58 4.13
CA GLY A 62 24.09 9.31 3.76
C GLY A 62 23.39 8.06 4.32
N GLY A 63 22.36 8.22 5.14
CA GLY A 63 21.53 7.12 5.61
C GLY A 63 20.68 6.52 4.49
N LYS A 64 20.42 5.21 4.59
CA LYS A 64 19.52 4.47 3.71
C LYS A 64 18.40 3.87 4.55
N PHE A 65 17.16 4.25 4.25
CA PHE A 65 15.98 3.81 4.99
C PHE A 65 15.05 3.04 4.06
N VAL A 66 14.65 1.85 4.47
CA VAL A 66 13.74 0.98 3.73
C VAL A 66 12.36 1.05 4.37
N PHE A 67 11.33 1.27 3.57
CA PHE A 67 9.94 1.33 4.03
C PHE A 67 9.10 0.29 3.29
N SER A 68 8.24 -0.41 4.03
CA SER A 68 7.24 -1.30 3.46
C SER A 68 5.86 -0.64 3.46
N PHE A 69 5.13 -0.85 2.36
CA PHE A 69 3.79 -0.34 2.14
C PHE A 69 2.82 -1.51 1.98
N LYS A 70 1.78 -1.55 2.81
CA LYS A 70 0.68 -2.50 2.69
C LYS A 70 -0.61 -1.76 2.38
N VAL A 71 -1.09 -1.91 1.15
CA VAL A 71 -2.35 -1.30 0.70
C VAL A 71 -3.51 -2.25 0.98
N GLY A 72 -4.46 -1.80 1.80
CA GLY A 72 -5.68 -2.56 2.10
C GLY A 72 -6.73 -2.46 1.01
N GLN A 73 -7.77 -3.31 1.08
CA GLN A 73 -8.91 -3.28 0.15
C GLN A 73 -9.74 -1.99 0.23
N GLY A 74 -9.70 -1.28 1.37
CA GLY A 74 -10.37 0.00 1.56
C GLY A 74 -9.68 1.20 0.92
N TYR A 75 -8.50 1.01 0.31
CA TYR A 75 -7.80 2.11 -0.36
C TYR A 75 -8.62 2.69 -1.52
N PRO A 76 -8.75 4.02 -1.63
CA PRO A 76 -8.02 5.09 -0.97
C PRO A 76 -8.75 5.70 0.24
N HIS A 77 -9.89 5.15 0.64
CA HIS A 77 -10.64 5.62 1.82
C HIS A 77 -9.87 5.29 3.10
N ASP A 78 -9.25 4.12 3.15
CA ASP A 78 -8.26 3.78 4.17
C ASP A 78 -6.84 4.05 3.65
N PRO A 79 -5.98 4.74 4.42
CA PRO A 79 -4.60 4.96 4.03
C PRO A 79 -3.81 3.64 4.03
N PRO A 80 -2.72 3.55 3.24
CA PRO A 80 -1.84 2.39 3.30
C PRO A 80 -1.11 2.33 4.65
N LYS A 81 -0.88 1.11 5.14
CA LYS A 81 -0.04 0.91 6.32
C LYS A 81 1.42 1.01 5.89
N VAL A 82 2.18 1.90 6.53
CA VAL A 82 3.60 2.13 6.25
C VAL A 82 4.42 1.75 7.47
N LYS A 83 5.50 0.99 7.26
CA LYS A 83 6.50 0.68 8.30
C LYS A 83 7.91 0.95 7.81
N CYS A 84 8.75 1.50 8.68
CA CYS A 84 10.20 1.57 8.48
C CYS A 84 10.83 0.24 8.89
N GLU A 85 11.53 -0.42 7.99
CA GLU A 85 12.25 -1.67 8.28
C GLU A 85 13.66 -1.39 8.83
N THR A 86 14.18 -0.19 8.58
CA THR A 86 15.48 0.24 9.07
C THR A 86 15.34 0.78 10.49
N MET A 87 16.06 0.18 11.45
CA MET A 87 16.19 0.73 12.80
C MET A 87 16.85 2.12 12.72
N VAL A 88 16.14 3.15 13.17
CA VAL A 88 16.60 4.53 13.12
C VAL A 88 16.13 5.27 14.36
N TYR A 89 17.01 6.09 14.92
CA TYR A 89 16.61 7.06 15.93
C TYR A 89 15.96 8.27 15.24
N HIS A 90 14.62 8.32 15.22
CA HIS A 90 13.87 9.40 14.59
C HIS A 90 12.64 9.77 15.45
N PRO A 91 12.33 11.06 15.68
CA PRO A 91 11.22 11.47 16.55
C PRO A 91 9.85 10.92 16.16
N ASN A 92 9.68 10.60 14.87
CA ASN A 92 8.43 10.09 14.30
C ASN A 92 8.48 8.61 13.89
N ILE A 93 9.55 7.88 14.24
CA ILE A 93 9.67 6.44 13.96
C ILE A 93 10.00 5.75 15.27
N ASP A 94 9.13 4.84 15.70
CA ASP A 94 9.40 4.06 16.90
C ASP A 94 10.35 2.87 16.62
N LEU A 95 10.71 2.14 17.67
CA LEU A 95 11.61 0.98 17.58
C LEU A 95 11.00 -0.21 16.82
N GLU A 96 9.67 -0.25 16.67
CA GLU A 96 8.93 -1.27 15.93
C GLU A 96 8.69 -0.87 14.46
N GLY A 97 9.23 0.29 14.06
CA GLY A 97 9.15 0.83 12.70
C GLY A 97 7.82 1.51 12.38
N ASN A 98 6.95 1.77 13.35
CA ASN A 98 5.72 2.51 13.09
C ASN A 98 6.06 3.98 12.83
N VAL A 99 5.45 4.55 11.78
CA VAL A 99 5.74 5.91 11.30
C VAL A 99 4.58 6.83 11.63
N CYS A 100 4.86 7.93 12.33
CA CYS A 100 3.88 8.97 12.63
C CYS A 100 3.97 10.09 11.57
N LEU A 101 3.05 10.10 10.61
CA LEU A 101 2.97 11.12 9.57
C LEU A 101 1.52 11.56 9.35
N ASN A 102 1.27 12.86 9.30
CA ASN A 102 -0.10 13.40 9.25
C ASN A 102 -0.88 12.92 8.01
N ILE A 103 -0.23 12.77 6.85
CA ILE A 103 -0.89 12.29 5.62
C ILE A 103 -1.31 10.81 5.70
N LEU A 104 -0.81 10.07 6.68
CA LEU A 104 -1.25 8.69 6.97
C LEU A 104 -2.45 8.68 7.93
N ARG A 105 -2.87 9.84 8.47
CA ARG A 105 -4.19 10.06 9.05
C ARG A 105 -5.09 10.62 7.96
N TRP A 106 -5.98 9.79 7.45
CA TRP A 106 -7.03 10.26 6.55
C TRP A 106 -8.05 11.08 7.34
N LEU A 107 -8.36 12.29 6.88
CA LEU A 107 -9.52 13.06 7.37
C LEU A 107 -10.74 12.58 6.57
N PRO A 108 -11.88 12.27 7.23
CA PRO A 108 -13.11 11.83 6.58
C PRO A 108 -13.66 12.86 5.58
#